data_AF-A0A353R7B7-F1
#
_entry.id   AF-A0A353R7B7-F1
#
_cell.length_a   1.000
_cell.length_b   1.000
_cell.length_c   1.000
_cell.angle_alpha   90.00
_cell.angle_beta   90.00
_cell.angle_gamma   90.00
#
_symmetry.space_group_name_H-M   'P 1'
#
loop_
_entity.id
_entity.type
_entity.pdbx_description
1 polymer ?
#
loop_
_entity_poly.entity_id
_entity_poly.type
_entity_poly.pdbx_seq_one_letter_code
_entity_poly.pdbx_strand_id
1 'polypeptide(L)'
;LSLRHFVLRYLWELFCCSLSVQLGTLWLTSGTFGVIPLYSLLCNFFVVPFSAVILYFFLLYLVVMGLHLENALTLVTRLLLILATILDKAVMFFAGLPYTPIRYQPHVTEQLLMLWCTGYLYFFLRDRENRRP
;
A
#
# COMPACT_ATOMS: atom_id res chain seq x y z
N LEU A 1 -11.74 2.22 27.65
CA LEU A 1 -12.35 2.07 26.32
C LEU A 1 -11.71 0.88 25.62
N SER A 2 -12.52 -0.08 25.18
CA SER A 2 -12.11 -1.44 24.76
C SER A 2 -11.08 -1.45 23.61
N LEU A 3 -9.98 -2.20 23.78
CA LEU A 3 -8.96 -2.52 22.75
C LEU A 3 -9.57 -2.93 21.40
N ARG A 4 -10.76 -3.52 21.42
CA ARG A 4 -11.51 -3.94 20.22
C ARG A 4 -11.89 -2.75 19.32
N HIS A 5 -12.24 -1.59 19.89
CA HIS A 5 -12.58 -0.39 19.12
C HIS A 5 -11.33 0.23 18.47
N PHE A 6 -10.16 0.10 19.11
CA PHE A 6 -8.91 0.61 18.57
C PHE A 6 -8.44 -0.20 17.36
N VAL A 7 -8.46 -1.53 17.44
CA VAL A 7 -8.07 -2.41 16.32
C VAL A 7 -9.03 -2.26 15.15
N LEU A 8 -10.35 -2.22 15.39
CA LEU A 8 -11.33 -2.02 14.32
C LEU A 8 -11.16 -0.66 13.63
N ARG A 9 -10.88 0.40 14.40
CA ARG A 9 -10.61 1.73 13.85
C ARG A 9 -9.35 1.73 12.98
N TYR A 10 -8.27 1.11 13.46
CA TYR A 10 -7.01 1.00 12.72
C TYR A 10 -7.18 0.21 11.41
N LEU A 11 -7.87 -0.93 11.45
CA LEU A 11 -8.20 -1.71 10.26
C LEU A 11 -9.07 -0.93 9.27
N TRP A 12 -10.02 -0.14 9.78
CA TRP A 12 -10.86 0.72 8.94
C TRP A 12 -10.07 1.83 8.27
N GLU A 13 -9.18 2.52 9.01
CA GLU A 13 -8.30 3.55 8.46
C GLU A 13 -7.36 2.98 7.39
N LEU A 14 -6.77 1.80 7.63
CA LEU A 14 -5.97 1.08 6.64
C LEU A 14 -6.76 0.68 5.40
N PHE A 15 -7.99 0.19 5.59
CA PHE A 15 -8.90 -0.16 4.49
C PHE A 15 -9.18 1.06 3.62
N CYS A 16 -9.60 2.18 4.24
CA CYS A 16 -9.89 3.42 3.54
C CYS A 16 -8.65 3.96 2.80
N CYS A 17 -7.48 3.91 3.44
CA CYS A 17 -6.21 4.33 2.83
C CYS A 17 -5.87 3.47 1.60
N SER A 18 -5.89 2.15 1.74
CA SER A 18 -5.61 1.22 0.64
C SER A 18 -6.61 1.37 -0.52
N LEU A 19 -7.89 1.54 -0.21
CA LEU A 19 -8.94 1.72 -1.21
C LEU A 19 -8.78 3.05 -1.95
N SER A 20 -8.43 4.13 -1.25
CA SER A 20 -8.14 5.43 -1.86
C SER A 20 -6.96 5.36 -2.82
N VAL A 21 -5.85 4.75 -2.41
CA VAL A 21 -4.64 4.58 -3.25
C VAL A 21 -4.96 3.71 -4.47
N GLN A 22 -5.69 2.61 -4.31
CA GLN A 22 -6.08 1.77 -5.44
C GLN A 22 -6.98 2.50 -6.42
N LEU A 23 -8.03 3.17 -5.95
CA LEU A 23 -8.91 3.94 -6.84
C LEU A 23 -8.15 5.04 -7.58
N GLY A 24 -7.22 5.73 -6.91
CA GLY A 24 -6.39 6.76 -7.52
C GLY A 24 -5.38 6.25 -8.56
N THR A 25 -4.95 4.98 -8.44
CA THR A 25 -3.95 4.36 -9.33
C THR A 25 -4.55 3.34 -10.30
N LEU A 26 -5.86 3.08 -10.23
CA LEU A 26 -6.54 2.08 -11.06
C LEU A 26 -6.46 2.42 -12.55
N TRP A 27 -6.67 3.68 -12.92
CA TRP A 27 -6.57 4.14 -14.31
C TRP A 27 -5.16 3.94 -14.88
N LEU A 28 -4.12 4.20 -14.06
CA LEU A 28 -2.73 4.04 -14.46
C LEU A 28 -2.38 2.56 -14.58
N THR A 29 -2.70 1.76 -13.57
CA THR A 29 -2.37 0.32 -13.54
C THR A 29 -3.08 -0.47 -14.63
N SER A 30 -4.36 -0.20 -14.86
CA SER A 30 -5.11 -0.78 -15.98
C SER A 30 -4.60 -0.27 -17.33
N GLY A 31 -4.23 1.02 -17.44
CA GLY A 31 -3.78 1.59 -18.71
C GLY A 31 -2.36 1.20 -19.13
N THR A 32 -1.42 1.08 -18.20
CA THR A 32 -0.02 0.74 -18.51
C THR A 32 0.24 -0.76 -18.50
N PHE A 33 -0.38 -1.49 -17.56
CA PHE A 33 -0.13 -2.92 -17.38
C PHE A 33 -1.26 -3.79 -17.93
N GLY A 34 -2.43 -3.22 -18.26
CA GLY A 34 -3.58 -3.99 -18.75
C GLY A 34 -4.17 -4.94 -17.72
N VAL A 35 -3.92 -4.67 -16.43
CA VAL A 35 -4.21 -5.58 -15.32
C VAL A 35 -4.83 -4.80 -14.17
N ILE A 36 -5.95 -5.31 -13.64
CA ILE A 36 -6.55 -4.82 -12.39
C ILE A 36 -6.19 -5.81 -11.27
N PRO A 37 -5.34 -5.43 -10.30
CA PRO A 37 -4.90 -6.31 -9.23
C PRO A 37 -5.94 -6.40 -8.11
N LEU A 38 -6.79 -7.42 -8.16
CA LEU A 38 -7.91 -7.61 -7.21
C LEU A 38 -7.46 -7.79 -5.76
N TYR A 39 -6.38 -8.54 -5.56
CA TYR A 39 -5.86 -8.87 -4.23
C TYR A 39 -4.92 -7.81 -3.66
N SER A 40 -4.69 -6.71 -4.39
CA SER A 40 -3.86 -5.59 -3.92
C SER A 40 -4.37 -5.04 -2.57
N LEU A 41 -5.69 -5.06 -2.35
CA LEU A 41 -6.30 -4.52 -1.12
C LEU A 41 -6.01 -5.40 0.09
N LEU A 42 -6.08 -6.73 -0.09
CA LEU A 42 -5.69 -7.69 0.93
C LEU A 42 -4.18 -7.70 1.17
N CYS A 43 -3.39 -7.56 0.10
CA CYS A 43 -1.94 -7.43 0.17
C CYS A 43 -1.54 -6.22 1.02
N ASN A 44 -2.19 -5.08 0.83
CA ASN A 44 -1.90 -3.84 1.56
C ASN A 44 -2.15 -3.94 3.08
N PHE A 45 -3.08 -4.78 3.54
CA PHE A 45 -3.25 -5.02 4.99
C PHE A 45 -2.03 -5.65 5.65
N PHE A 46 -1.24 -6.42 4.89
CA PHE A 46 -0.02 -7.05 5.38
C PHE A 46 1.22 -6.23 5.04
N VAL A 47 1.32 -5.74 3.79
CA VAL A 47 2.48 -5.03 3.27
C VAL A 47 2.67 -3.66 3.93
N VAL A 48 1.60 -2.89 4.18
CA VAL A 48 1.71 -1.55 4.76
C VAL A 48 2.26 -1.54 6.20
N PRO A 49 1.75 -2.34 7.16
CA PRO A 49 2.36 -2.36 8.49
C PRO A 49 3.78 -2.94 8.45
N PHE A 50 4.04 -3.91 7.57
CA PHE A 50 5.36 -4.53 7.47
C PHE A 50 6.41 -3.60 6.84
N SER A 51 6.02 -2.78 5.85
CA SER A 51 6.89 -1.77 5.26
C SER A 51 7.25 -0.67 6.25
N ALA A 52 6.33 -0.27 7.13
CA ALA A 52 6.63 0.65 8.23
C ALA A 52 7.71 0.06 9.17
N VAL A 53 7.60 -1.22 9.53
CA VAL A 53 8.62 -1.91 10.34
C VAL A 53 9.98 -1.91 9.63
N ILE A 54 10.04 -2.27 8.35
CA ILE A 54 11.28 -2.21 7.56
C ILE A 54 11.86 -0.79 7.57
N LEU A 55 11.03 0.24 7.41
CA LEU A 55 11.47 1.63 7.41
C LEU A 55 12.12 2.03 8.74
N TYR A 56 11.56 1.59 9.88
CA TYR A 56 12.17 1.83 11.20
C TYR A 56 13.52 1.11 11.35
N PHE A 57 13.64 -0.13 10.88
CA PHE A 57 14.93 -0.84 10.86
C PHE A 57 15.94 -0.17 9.91
N PHE A 58 15.48 0.42 8.81
CA PHE A 58 16.32 1.17 7.90
C PHE A 58 16.81 2.49 8.52
N LEU A 59 15.96 3.19 9.26
CA LEU A 59 16.38 4.36 10.05
C LEU A 59 17.42 3.97 11.11
N LEU A 60 17.22 2.85 11.81
CA LEU A 60 18.20 2.30 12.75
C LEU A 60 19.53 1.98 12.04
N TYR A 61 19.48 1.38 10.85
CA TYR A 61 20.67 1.11 10.04
C TYR A 61 21.46 2.40 9.76
N LEU A 62 20.78 3.49 9.37
CA LEU A 62 21.44 4.78 9.12
C LEU A 62 22.12 5.35 10.39
N VAL A 63 21.46 5.24 11.55
CA VAL A 63 22.03 5.68 12.84
C VAL A 63 23.27 4.85 13.19
N VAL A 64 23.18 3.53 13.08
CA VAL A 64 24.29 2.60 13.38
C VAL A 64 25.46 2.81 12.41
N MET A 65 25.18 3.08 11.14
CA MET A 65 26.17 3.44 10.14
C MET A 65 26.91 4.73 10.53
N GLY A 66 26.18 5.76 10.95
CA GLY A 66 26.78 7.03 11.40
C GLY A 66 27.67 6.90 12.65
N LEU A 67 27.37 5.92 13.51
CA LEU A 67 28.15 5.63 14.72
C LEU A 67 29.30 4.63 14.49
N HIS A 68 29.51 4.13 13.26
CA HIS A 68 30.56 3.19 12.90
C HIS A 68 30.60 1.90 13.77
N LEU A 69 29.44 1.40 14.21
CA LEU A 69 29.32 0.18 15.00
C LEU A 69 29.23 -1.06 14.08
N GLU A 70 30.38 -1.58 13.62
CA GLU A 70 30.46 -2.66 12.62
C GLU A 70 29.65 -3.93 12.98
N ASN A 71 29.72 -4.37 14.24
CA ASN A 71 28.97 -5.55 14.72
C ASN A 71 27.45 -5.32 14.72
N ALA A 72 27.01 -4.12 15.07
CA ALA A 72 25.59 -3.78 15.05
C ALA A 72 25.10 -3.59 13.60
N LEU A 73 25.94 -3.03 12.72
CA LEU A 73 25.61 -2.80 11.32
C LEU A 73 25.32 -4.12 10.61
N THR A 74 26.22 -5.10 10.73
CA THR A 74 26.04 -6.44 10.15
C THR A 74 24.77 -7.14 10.64
N LEU A 75 24.45 -7.00 11.93
CA LEU A 75 23.23 -7.55 12.52
C LEU A 75 21.97 -6.87 11.95
N VAL A 76 21.94 -5.54 11.90
CA VAL A 76 20.79 -4.79 11.37
C VAL A 76 20.61 -5.07 9.87
N THR A 77 21.68 -5.13 9.09
CA THR A 77 21.62 -5.50 7.66
C THR A 77 21.05 -6.91 7.47
N ARG A 78 21.47 -7.88 8.28
CA ARG A 78 20.92 -9.25 8.22
C ARG A 78 19.43 -9.27 8.57
N LEU A 79 19.01 -8.50 9.57
CA LEU A 79 17.60 -8.38 9.94
C LEU A 79 16.78 -7.73 8.82
N LEU A 80 17.28 -6.65 8.20
CA LEU A 80 16.65 -6.01 7.06
C LEU A 80 16.49 -6.96 5.87
N LEU A 81 17.51 -7.77 5.57
CA LEU A 81 17.44 -8.77 4.51
C LEU A 81 16.35 -9.83 4.79
N ILE A 82 16.27 -10.32 6.02
CA ILE A 82 15.24 -11.29 6.42
C ILE A 82 13.84 -10.68 6.28
N LEU A 83 13.65 -9.46 6.79
CA LEU A 83 12.37 -8.75 6.67
C LEU A 83 12.00 -8.55 5.19
N ALA A 84 12.91 -8.03 4.37
CA ALA A 84 12.67 -7.85 2.94
C ALA A 84 12.31 -9.16 2.23
N THR A 85 12.96 -10.27 2.59
CA THR A 85 12.65 -11.60 2.04
C THR A 85 11.26 -12.08 2.44
N ILE A 86 10.82 -11.82 3.68
CA ILE A 86 9.47 -12.14 4.14
C ILE A 86 8.43 -11.30 3.39
N LEU A 87 8.70 -10.00 3.21
CA LEU A 87 7.83 -9.12 2.46
C LEU A 87 7.68 -9.60 1.01
N ASP A 88 8.78 -9.91 0.35
CA ASP A 88 8.80 -10.40 -1.03
C ASP A 88 8.01 -11.70 -1.20
N LYS A 89 8.20 -12.67 -0.29
CA LYS A 89 7.40 -13.91 -0.27
C LYS A 89 5.91 -13.64 -0.08
N ALA A 90 5.54 -12.69 0.78
CA ALA A 90 4.14 -12.33 1.00
C ALA A 90 3.54 -11.69 -0.26
N VAL A 91 4.24 -10.76 -0.91
CA VAL A 91 3.80 -10.15 -2.16
C VAL A 91 3.66 -11.20 -3.26
N MET A 92 4.64 -12.10 -3.42
CA MET A 92 4.57 -13.20 -4.38
C MET A 92 3.42 -14.17 -4.09
N PHE A 93 3.13 -14.44 -2.82
CA PHE A 93 1.96 -15.25 -2.45
C PHE A 93 0.66 -14.59 -2.92
N PHE A 94 0.47 -13.29 -2.67
CA PHE A 94 -0.72 -12.56 -3.12
C PHE A 94 -0.78 -12.43 -4.65
N ALA A 95 0.37 -12.34 -5.33
CA ALA A 95 0.45 -12.33 -6.78
C ALA A 95 0.15 -13.70 -7.42
N GLY A 96 0.37 -14.80 -6.68
CA GLY A 96 0.14 -16.17 -7.14
C GLY A 96 -1.30 -16.69 -6.93
N LEU A 97 -2.16 -15.95 -6.23
CA LEU A 97 -3.54 -16.36 -5.98
C LEU A 97 -4.35 -16.49 -7.30
N PRO A 98 -5.29 -17.43 -7.44
CA PRO A 98 -6.08 -17.58 -8.65
C PRO A 98 -6.92 -16.32 -8.92
N TYR A 99 -7.17 -15.99 -10.20
CA TYR A 99 -7.91 -14.78 -10.63
C TYR A 99 -7.20 -13.44 -10.37
N THR A 100 -5.89 -13.45 -10.11
CA THR A 100 -5.10 -12.29 -9.68
C THR A 100 -5.03 -11.11 -10.66
N PRO A 101 -4.86 -11.34 -11.97
CA PRO A 101 -5.01 -10.26 -12.93
C PRO A 101 -6.32 -10.40 -13.72
N ILE A 102 -7.30 -9.53 -13.44
CA ILE A 102 -8.31 -9.27 -14.48
C ILE A 102 -7.56 -8.53 -15.59
N ARG A 103 -7.36 -9.20 -16.72
CA ARG A 103 -6.81 -8.58 -17.92
C ARG A 103 -7.88 -7.65 -18.48
N TYR A 104 -7.69 -6.37 -18.25
CA TYR A 104 -8.56 -5.31 -18.72
C TYR A 104 -7.67 -4.20 -19.25
N GLN A 105 -7.67 -4.03 -20.57
CA GLN A 105 -6.97 -2.94 -21.24
C GLN A 105 -8.01 -1.88 -21.62
N PRO A 106 -8.21 -0.85 -20.77
CA PRO A 106 -9.13 0.21 -21.10
C PRO A 106 -8.62 1.00 -22.29
N HIS A 107 -9.55 1.37 -23.18
CA HIS A 107 -9.25 2.32 -24.24
C HIS A 107 -9.01 3.72 -23.64
N VAL A 108 -8.40 4.63 -24.41
CA VAL A 108 -8.01 5.98 -23.93
C VAL A 108 -9.21 6.73 -23.34
N THR A 109 -10.40 6.58 -23.94
CA THR A 109 -11.65 7.15 -23.44
C THR A 109 -12.03 6.62 -22.06
N GLU A 110 -11.85 5.33 -21.81
CA GLU A 110 -12.18 4.71 -20.52
C GLU A 110 -11.17 5.12 -19.44
N GLN A 111 -9.89 5.25 -19.78
CA GLN A 111 -8.87 5.77 -18.86
C GLN A 111 -9.16 7.21 -18.45
N LEU A 112 -9.54 8.06 -19.42
CA LEU A 112 -9.96 9.44 -19.16
C LEU A 112 -11.24 9.50 -18.33
N LEU A 113 -12.19 8.60 -18.57
CA LEU A 113 -13.43 8.53 -17.79
C LEU A 113 -13.16 8.07 -16.35
N MET A 114 -12.27 7.11 -16.15
CA MET A 114 -11.82 6.71 -14.81
C MET A 114 -11.10 7.85 -14.06
N LEU A 115 -10.23 8.59 -14.76
CA LEU A 115 -9.57 9.79 -14.21
C LEU A 115 -10.59 10.89 -13.87
N TRP A 116 -11.58 11.10 -14.73
CA TRP A 116 -12.65 12.06 -14.49
C TRP A 116 -13.52 11.66 -13.30
N CYS A 117 -13.87 10.38 -13.18
CA CYS A 117 -14.61 9.85 -12.05
C CYS A 117 -13.85 10.02 -10.73
N THR A 118 -12.54 9.76 -10.69
CA THR A 118 -11.73 9.98 -9.49
C THR A 118 -11.62 11.47 -9.14
N GLY A 119 -11.45 12.34 -10.13
CA GLY A 119 -11.48 13.79 -9.96
C GLY A 119 -12.82 14.29 -9.42
N TYR A 120 -13.94 13.84 -10.00
CA TYR A 120 -15.29 14.18 -9.55
C TYR A 120 -15.52 13.74 -8.10
N LEU A 121 -15.15 12.50 -7.76
CA LEU A 121 -15.22 11.98 -6.38
C LEU A 121 -14.41 12.83 -5.41
N TYR A 122 -13.20 13.24 -5.79
CA TYR A 122 -12.35 14.12 -4.98
C TYR A 122 -13.03 15.47 -4.71
N PHE A 123 -13.52 16.15 -5.75
CA PHE A 123 -14.20 17.44 -5.59
C PHE A 123 -15.49 17.33 -4.77
N PHE A 124 -16.27 16.27 -4.97
CA PHE A 124 -17.48 16.01 -4.20
C PHE A 124 -17.19 15.76 -2.72
N LEU A 125 -16.17 14.93 -2.42
CA LEU A 125 -15.73 14.68 -1.05
C LEU A 125 -15.19 15.95 -0.38
N ARG A 126 -14.46 16.78 -1.12
CA ARG A 126 -13.93 18.05 -0.62
C ARG A 126 -15.03 19.07 -0.34
N ASP A 127 -16.04 19.17 -1.19
CA ASP A 127 -17.21 20.03 -0.95
C ASP A 127 -17.98 19.57 0.30
N ARG A 128 -18.09 18.25 0.51
CA ARG A 128 -18.68 17.68 1.73
C ARG A 128 -17.88 17.98 3.00
N GLU A 129 -16.55 18.01 2.91
CA GLU A 129 -15.68 18.36 4.04
C GLU A 129 -15.80 19.85 4.42
N ASN A 130 -15.80 20.75 3.42
CA ASN A 130 -16.00 22.19 3.63
C ASN A 130 -17.37 22.55 4.21
N ARG A 131 -18.38 21.68 4.09
CA ARG A 131 -19.74 21.87 4.64
C ARG A 131 -19.92 21.29 6.04
N ARG A 132 -18.91 20.61 6.62
CA ARG A 132 -18.98 20.18 8.02
C ARG A 132 -18.59 21.38 8.90
N PRO A 133 -19.42 21.76 9.89
CA PRO A 133 -19.15 22.87 10.79
C PRO A 133 -17.96 22.60 11.73
#